data_AF-A0A1R1BCE4-F1
#
_entry.id   AF-A0A1R1BCE4-F1
#
_cell.length_a   1.000
_cell.length_b   1.000
_cell.length_c   1.000
_cell.angle_alpha   90.00
_cell.angle_beta   90.00
_cell.angle_gamma   90.00
#
_symmetry.space_group_name_H-M   'P 1'
#
loop_
_entity.id
_entity.type
_entity.pdbx_description
1 polymer ?
#
loop_
_entity_poly.entity_id
_entity_poly.type
_entity_poly.pdbx_seq_one_letter_code
_entity_poly.pdbx_strand_id
1 'polypeptide(L)'
;MLIKLNFTIKGKVAIENFTNDELLEIFARYINTLTKKYAVDAVVPVEGNQSIVADGSLKVTLENVNCDVDTFFKELGRDIKIPLKKRLEGKLDNVFKTEVVK
;
A
#
# COMPACT_ATOMS: atom_id res chain seq x y z
N MET A 1 -11.50 -9.68 4.04
CA MET A 1 -11.09 -8.69 5.06
C MET A 1 -10.64 -7.42 4.34
N LEU A 2 -11.19 -6.26 4.69
CA LEU A 2 -10.82 -4.99 4.07
C LEU A 2 -9.77 -4.27 4.92
N ILE A 3 -8.65 -3.90 4.32
CA ILE A 3 -7.56 -3.17 4.97
C ILE A 3 -7.44 -1.80 4.33
N LYS A 4 -7.31 -0.77 5.15
CA LYS A 4 -7.00 0.59 4.73
C LYS A 4 -5.56 0.92 5.09
N LEU A 5 -4.78 1.30 4.09
CA LEU A 5 -3.44 1.83 4.22
C LEU A 5 -3.54 3.35 4.32
N ASN A 6 -3.50 3.87 5.54
CA ASN A 6 -3.55 5.30 5.80
C ASN A 6 -2.14 5.90 5.64
N PHE A 7 -1.91 6.70 4.61
CA PHE A 7 -0.59 7.29 4.38
C PHE A 7 -0.21 8.26 5.50
N THR A 8 1.04 8.15 5.97
CA THR A 8 1.60 9.13 6.93
C THR A 8 1.77 10.49 6.26
N ILE A 9 2.06 11.55 7.02
CA ILE A 9 2.33 12.88 6.45
C ILE A 9 3.40 12.80 5.34
N LYS A 10 4.53 12.13 5.62
CA LYS A 10 5.58 11.92 4.61
C LYS A 10 5.16 10.97 3.49
N GLY A 11 4.32 9.97 3.80
CA GLY A 11 3.73 9.09 2.80
C GLY A 11 2.85 9.85 1.80
N LYS A 12 2.02 10.78 2.27
CA LYS A 12 1.17 11.65 1.45
C LYS A 12 2.00 12.48 0.47
N VAL A 13 3.04 13.16 0.98
CA VAL A 13 3.97 13.92 0.13
C VAL A 13 4.65 13.01 -0.92
N ALA A 14 5.00 11.77 -0.56
CA ALA A 14 5.60 10.85 -1.51
C ALA A 14 4.63 10.45 -2.64
N ILE A 15 3.37 10.15 -2.32
CA ILE A 15 2.37 9.72 -3.32
C ILE A 15 1.85 10.86 -4.19
N GLU A 16 1.97 12.13 -3.77
CA GLU A 16 1.62 13.31 -4.59
C GLU A 16 2.45 13.41 -5.89
N ASN A 17 3.61 12.75 -5.94
CA ASN A 17 4.49 12.70 -7.11
C ASN A 17 4.12 11.57 -8.11
N PHE A 18 2.96 10.95 -7.93
CA PHE A 18 2.48 9.83 -8.74
C PHE A 18 1.02 10.06 -9.12
N THR A 19 0.67 9.60 -10.32
CA THR A 19 -0.72 9.50 -10.75
C THR A 19 -1.45 8.36 -10.01
N ASN A 20 -2.78 8.40 -9.99
CA ASN A 20 -3.57 7.34 -9.34
C ASN A 20 -3.30 5.96 -9.97
N ASP A 21 -3.15 5.89 -11.30
CA ASP A 21 -2.87 4.65 -12.02
C ASP A 21 -1.49 4.10 -11.67
N GLU A 22 -0.47 4.96 -11.56
CA GLU A 22 0.86 4.54 -11.12
C GLU A 22 0.82 3.99 -9.69
N LEU A 23 0.06 4.61 -8.79
CA LEU A 23 -0.10 4.11 -7.42
C LEU A 23 -0.80 2.75 -7.40
N LEU A 24 -1.88 2.58 -8.16
CA LEU A 24 -2.55 1.28 -8.31
C LEU A 24 -1.58 0.21 -8.82
N GLU A 25 -0.83 0.50 -9.89
CA GLU A 25 0.12 -0.43 -10.48
C GLU A 25 1.26 -0.79 -9.51
N ILE A 26 1.84 0.21 -8.84
CA ILE A 26 2.91 0.03 -7.87
C ILE A 26 2.41 -0.86 -6.72
N PHE A 27 1.30 -0.52 -6.07
CA PHE A 27 0.81 -1.31 -4.94
C PHE A 27 0.40 -2.72 -5.35
N ALA A 28 -0.30 -2.88 -6.48
CA ALA A 28 -0.68 -4.19 -6.99
C ALA A 28 0.55 -5.08 -7.28
N ARG A 29 1.58 -4.53 -7.93
CA ARG A 29 2.82 -5.27 -8.25
C ARG A 29 3.53 -5.77 -6.99
N TYR A 30 3.70 -4.91 -6.00
CA TYR A 30 4.43 -5.26 -4.79
C TYR A 30 3.63 -6.21 -3.88
N ILE A 31 2.32 -6.02 -3.78
CA ILE A 31 1.43 -6.96 -3.09
C ILE A 31 1.48 -8.34 -3.76
N ASN A 32 1.32 -8.42 -5.08
CA ASN A 32 1.38 -9.69 -5.83
C ASN A 32 2.73 -10.41 -5.72
N THR A 33 3.81 -9.66 -5.49
CA THR A 33 5.13 -10.25 -5.25
C THR A 33 5.19 -10.84 -3.84
N LEU A 34 4.60 -10.16 -2.86
CA LEU A 34 4.62 -10.53 -1.47
C LEU A 34 3.70 -11.73 -1.17
N THR A 35 2.56 -11.83 -1.85
CA THR A 35 1.66 -13.01 -1.76
C THR A 35 2.30 -14.32 -2.20
N LYS A 36 3.44 -14.28 -2.94
CA LYS A 36 4.22 -15.49 -3.23
C LYS A 36 4.98 -16.04 -2.02
N LYS A 37 5.22 -15.19 -1.01
CA LYS A 37 5.94 -15.55 0.22
C LYS A 37 5.00 -15.80 1.41
N TYR A 38 3.82 -15.19 1.38
CA TYR A 38 2.84 -15.24 2.46
C TYR A 38 1.58 -15.94 1.97
N ALA A 39 1.04 -16.86 2.76
CA ALA A 39 -0.21 -17.55 2.44
C ALA A 39 -1.41 -16.62 2.65
N VAL A 40 -1.67 -15.75 1.67
CA VAL A 40 -2.78 -14.79 1.64
C VAL A 40 -3.06 -14.39 0.20
N ASP A 41 -4.34 -14.26 -0.15
CA ASP A 41 -4.76 -13.63 -1.38
C ASP A 41 -5.02 -12.14 -1.11
N ALA A 42 -4.45 -11.26 -1.94
CA ALA A 42 -4.52 -9.83 -1.73
C ALA A 42 -4.75 -9.09 -3.05
N VAL A 43 -5.73 -8.18 -3.06
CA VAL A 43 -6.12 -7.41 -4.24
C VAL A 43 -6.20 -5.93 -3.89
N VAL A 44 -5.68 -5.08 -4.78
CA VAL A 44 -5.93 -3.64 -4.76
C VAL A 44 -7.08 -3.35 -5.72
N PRO A 45 -8.33 -3.21 -5.24
CA PRO A 45 -9.46 -2.95 -6.13
C PRO A 45 -9.33 -1.57 -6.76
N VAL A 46 -9.67 -1.44 -8.04
CA VAL A 46 -9.80 -0.12 -8.69
C VAL A 46 -11.00 0.63 -8.09
N GLU A 47 -12.10 -0.10 -7.89
CA GLU A 47 -13.27 0.41 -7.19
C GLU A 47 -12.92 0.75 -5.73
N GLY A 48 -13.19 1.99 -5.33
CA GLY A 48 -12.86 2.50 -4.00
C GLY A 48 -11.43 3.01 -3.82
N ASN A 49 -10.60 3.02 -4.89
CA ASN A 49 -9.27 3.64 -4.95
C ASN A 49 -9.14 4.62 -6.14
N GLN A 50 -10.21 5.36 -6.43
CA GLN A 50 -10.25 6.28 -7.58
C GLN A 50 -9.48 7.59 -7.34
N SER A 51 -9.17 7.93 -6.09
CA SER A 51 -8.54 9.20 -5.72
C SER A 51 -7.60 9.05 -4.52
N ILE A 52 -6.64 8.11 -4.61
CA ILE A 52 -5.72 7.72 -3.53
C ILE A 52 -5.01 8.92 -2.89
N VAL A 53 -4.54 9.87 -3.72
CA VAL A 53 -3.82 11.07 -3.24
C VAL A 53 -4.74 11.97 -2.42
N ALA A 54 -5.95 12.25 -2.92
CA ALA A 54 -6.92 13.09 -2.22
C ALA A 54 -7.43 12.43 -0.92
N ASP A 55 -7.74 11.14 -0.99
CA ASP A 55 -8.19 10.36 0.17
C ASP A 55 -7.06 10.17 1.20
N GLY A 56 -5.80 10.27 0.76
CA GLY A 56 -4.64 9.99 1.58
C GLY A 56 -4.64 8.57 2.13
N SER A 57 -5.30 7.64 1.41
CA SER A 57 -5.39 6.24 1.80
C SER A 57 -5.59 5.33 0.60
N LEU A 58 -5.23 4.05 0.76
CA LEU A 58 -5.43 3.00 -0.24
C LEU A 58 -6.10 1.80 0.41
N LYS A 59 -7.13 1.25 -0.22
CA LYS A 59 -7.86 0.06 0.24
C LYS A 59 -7.30 -1.20 -0.41
N VAL A 60 -7.13 -2.25 0.37
CA VAL A 60 -6.67 -3.58 -0.05
C VAL A 60 -7.65 -4.62 0.50
N THR A 61 -8.10 -5.52 -0.35
CA THR A 61 -8.94 -6.66 0.05
C THR A 61 -8.06 -7.88 0.25
N LEU A 62 -8.17 -8.52 1.41
CA LEU A 62 -7.50 -9.78 1.73
C LEU A 62 -8.51 -10.93 1.81
N GLU A 63 -8.13 -12.07 1.24
CA GLU A 63 -8.85 -13.34 1.26
C GLU A 63 -7.89 -14.49 1.60
N ASN A 64 -8.43 -15.64 2.02
CA ASN A 64 -7.64 -16.85 2.35
C ASN A 64 -6.43 -16.57 3.27
N VAL A 65 -6.62 -15.71 4.27
CA VAL A 65 -5.55 -15.21 5.13
C VAL A 65 -5.06 -16.32 6.07
N ASN A 66 -3.87 -16.84 5.82
CA ASN A 66 -3.16 -17.82 6.64
C ASN A 66 -1.72 -17.36 6.95
N CYS A 67 -1.58 -16.09 7.31
CA CYS A 67 -0.31 -15.48 7.72
C CYS A 67 -0.53 -14.35 8.73
N ASP A 68 0.57 -13.87 9.32
CA ASP A 68 0.56 -12.67 10.16
C ASP A 68 0.39 -11.41 9.28
N VAL A 69 -0.78 -10.80 9.35
CA VAL A 69 -1.17 -9.65 8.50
C VAL A 69 -0.31 -8.42 8.78
N ASP A 70 0.07 -8.21 10.05
CA ASP A 70 0.91 -7.06 10.44
C ASP A 70 2.31 -7.19 9.83
N THR A 71 2.89 -8.38 9.85
CA THR A 71 4.18 -8.69 9.25
C THR A 71 4.14 -8.53 7.75
N PHE A 72 3.09 -9.02 7.10
CA PHE A 72 2.86 -8.83 5.66
C PHE A 72 2.88 -7.34 5.28
N PHE A 73 2.08 -6.49 5.94
CA PHE A 73 2.06 -5.07 5.59
C PHE A 73 3.30 -4.30 6.03
N LYS A 74 4.01 -4.76 7.06
CA LYS A 74 5.30 -4.20 7.47
C LYS A 74 6.39 -4.47 6.43
N GLU A 75 6.39 -5.64 5.78
CA GLU A 75 7.27 -5.93 4.63
C GLU A 75 6.84 -5.12 3.40
N LEU A 76 5.54 -5.06 3.09
CA LEU A 76 5.04 -4.21 2.00
C LEU A 76 5.49 -2.75 2.15
N GLY A 77 5.38 -2.19 3.36
CA GLY A 77 5.81 -0.82 3.64
C GLY A 77 7.31 -0.58 3.40
N ARG A 78 8.16 -1.59 3.59
CA ARG A 78 9.60 -1.52 3.29
C ARG A 78 9.85 -1.57 1.79
N ASP A 79 9.15 -2.44 1.08
CA ASP A 79 9.37 -2.64 -0.35
C ASP A 79 8.82 -1.45 -1.16
N ILE A 80 7.62 -0.96 -0.82
CA ILE A 80 6.96 0.17 -1.51
C ILE A 80 7.70 1.50 -1.32
N LYS A 81 8.48 1.60 -0.24
CA LYS A 81 9.31 2.78 0.02
C LYS A 81 10.34 3.00 -1.10
N ILE A 82 10.82 1.93 -1.74
CA ILE A 82 11.83 2.00 -2.79
C ILE A 82 11.31 2.79 -4.01
N PRO A 83 10.18 2.43 -4.67
CA PRO A 83 9.66 3.19 -5.78
C PRO A 83 9.21 4.59 -5.37
N LEU A 84 8.54 4.75 -4.22
CA LEU A 84 8.03 6.05 -3.79
C LEU A 84 9.15 7.06 -3.50
N LYS A 85 10.27 6.61 -2.92
CA LYS A 85 11.42 7.48 -2.64
C LYS A 85 12.11 7.98 -3.92
N LYS A 86 11.98 7.29 -5.07
CA LYS A 86 12.65 7.71 -6.32
C LYS A 86 12.21 9.10 -6.81
N ARG A 87 11.02 9.55 -6.42
CA ARG A 87 10.44 10.85 -6.80
C ARG A 87 10.29 11.81 -5.62
N LEU A 88 10.89 11.48 -4.47
CA LEU A 88 10.82 12.31 -3.27
C LEU A 88 12.23 12.79 -2.90
N GLU A 89 12.38 14.10 -2.74
CA GLU A 89 13.59 14.66 -2.14
C GLU A 89 13.59 14.41 -0.63
N GLY A 90 14.66 13.79 -0.13
CA GLY A 90 14.89 13.58 1.30
C GLY A 90 14.54 12.19 1.85
N LYS A 91 14.22 12.14 3.16
CA LYS A 91 13.99 10.89 3.90
C LYS A 91 12.51 10.54 3.94
N LEU A 92 12.15 9.45 3.26
CA LEU A 92 10.90 8.72 3.49
C LEU A 92 11.11 7.77 4.67
N ASP A 93 10.24 7.76 5.67
CA ASP A 93 10.29 6.83 6.82
C ASP A 93 9.25 5.72 6.63
N ASN A 94 8.25 5.63 7.52
CA ASN A 94 7.10 4.75 7.36
C ASN A 94 6.10 5.39 6.40
N VAL A 95 5.71 4.63 5.36
CA VAL A 95 4.86 5.13 4.28
C VAL A 95 3.39 5.22 4.72
N PHE A 96 2.89 4.22 5.42
CA PHE A 96 1.49 4.13 5.83
C PHE A 96 1.34 3.45 7.20
N LYS A 97 0.13 3.53 7.75
CA LYS A 97 -0.36 2.71 8.86
C LYS A 97 -1.51 1.85 8.37
N THR A 98 -1.59 0.61 8.84
CA THR A 98 -2.69 -0.30 8.54
C THR A 98 -3.87 -0.08 9.48
N GLU A 99 -5.07 -0.20 8.94
CA GLU A 99 -6.33 -0.19 9.68
C GLU A 99 -7.23 -1.28 9.10
N VAL A 100 -7.77 -2.16 9.94
CA VAL A 100 -8.78 -3.14 9.53
C VAL A 100 -10.12 -2.42 9.48
N VAL A 101 -10.73 -2.36 8.30
CA VAL A 101 -12.06 -1.79 8.11
C VAL A 101 -13.07 -2.89 8.41
N LYS A 102 -13.89 -2.66 9.44
CA LYS A 102 -15.00 -3.54 9.82
C LYS A 102 -16.21 -3.30 8.92
#